data_AF-A0A7Y8F215-F1
#
_entry.id   AF-A0A7Y8F215-F1
#
_cell.length_a   1.000
_cell.length_b   1.000
_cell.length_c   1.000
_cell.angle_alpha   90.00
_cell.angle_beta   90.00
_cell.angle_gamma   90.00
#
_symmetry.space_group_name_H-M   'P 1'
#
loop_
_entity.id
_entity.type
_entity.pdbx_description
1 polymer ?
#
loop_
_entity_poly.entity_id
_entity_poly.type
_entity_poly.pdbx_seq_one_letter_code
_entity_poly.pdbx_strand_id
1 'polypeptide(L)'
;IVAPIGATLARQLGFNPDPFLMAVAVGAACDFLTPIGHQCNTLVMGPGGYRFSDYPRLGAPLSLLVLMAGPPLILLFWPLHV
;
A
#
# COMPACT_ATOMS: atom_id res chain seq x y z
N ILE A 1 -4.20 4.19 -11.55
CA ILE A 1 -5.19 3.23 -12.13
C ILE A 1 -6.26 2.84 -11.10
N VAL A 2 -5.87 2.39 -9.90
CA VAL A 2 -6.81 1.83 -8.90
C VAL A 2 -7.66 2.88 -8.17
N ALA A 3 -7.20 4.13 -8.06
CA ALA A 3 -7.92 5.20 -7.36
C ALA A 3 -9.39 5.41 -7.81
N PRO A 4 -9.72 5.55 -9.12
CA PRO A 4 -11.11 5.69 -9.55
C PRO A 4 -11.97 4.46 -9.24
N ILE A 5 -11.39 3.26 -9.15
CA ILE A 5 -12.10 2.04 -8.75
C ILE A 5 -12.48 2.13 -7.28
N GLY A 6 -11.54 2.52 -6.40
CA GLY A 6 -11.80 2.71 -4.97
C GLY A 6 -12.88 3.77 -4.69
N ALA A 7 -12.81 4.91 -5.37
CA ALA A 7 -13.82 5.97 -5.23
C ALA A 7 -15.21 5.56 -5.75
N THR A 8 -15.28 4.70 -6.75
CA THR A 8 -16.55 4.19 -7.27
C THR A 8 -17.16 3.15 -6.32
N LEU A 9 -16.33 2.28 -5.74
CA LEU A 9 -16.75 1.31 -4.72
C LEU A 9 -17.32 2.02 -3.48
N ALA A 10 -16.64 3.05 -2.98
CA ALA A 10 -17.12 3.84 -1.85
C ALA A 10 -18.52 4.42 -2.11
N ARG A 11 -18.72 5.01 -3.30
CA ARG A 11 -20.01 5.57 -3.72
C ARG A 11 -21.11 4.53 -3.84
N GLN A 12 -20.81 3.34 -4.37
CA GLN A 12 -21.77 2.24 -4.45
C GLN A 12 -22.19 1.70 -3.08
N LEU A 13 -21.28 1.75 -2.10
CA LEU A 13 -21.53 1.34 -0.72
C LEU A 13 -22.15 2.46 0.15
N GLY A 14 -22.28 3.68 -0.38
CA GLY A 14 -22.80 4.82 0.37
C GLY A 14 -21.82 5.37 1.42
N PHE A 15 -20.51 5.12 1.27
CA PHE A 15 -19.46 5.60 2.18
C PHE A 15 -18.70 6.80 1.62
N ASN A 16 -18.00 7.52 2.50
CA ASN A 16 -17.08 8.58 2.10
C ASN A 16 -15.96 8.00 1.21
N PRO A 17 -15.67 8.56 0.02
CA PRO A 17 -14.56 8.12 -0.84
C PRO A 17 -13.16 8.34 -0.25
N ASP A 18 -12.98 9.28 0.67
CA ASP A 18 -11.66 9.63 1.23
C ASP A 18 -10.90 8.45 1.86
N PRO A 19 -11.48 7.65 2.79
CA PRO A 19 -10.78 6.50 3.36
C PRO A 19 -10.42 5.43 2.30
N PHE A 20 -11.24 5.26 1.26
CA PHE A 20 -10.94 4.33 0.17
C PHE A 20 -9.79 4.82 -0.71
N LEU A 21 -9.78 6.11 -1.04
CA LEU A 21 -8.69 6.73 -1.78
C LEU A 21 -7.38 6.65 -1.00
N MET A 22 -7.46 6.84 0.33
CA MET A 22 -6.28 6.76 1.18
C MET A 22 -5.77 5.33 1.33
N ALA A 23 -6.66 4.33 1.43
CA ALA A 23 -6.28 2.92 1.38
C ALA A 23 -5.58 2.56 0.07
N VAL A 24 -6.06 3.06 -1.08
CA VAL A 24 -5.40 2.87 -2.37
C VAL A 24 -4.03 3.55 -2.41
N ALA A 25 -3.92 4.79 -1.92
CA ALA A 25 -2.67 5.54 -1.92
C ALA A 25 -1.60 4.86 -1.04
N VAL A 26 -1.96 4.47 0.18
CA VAL A 26 -1.06 3.77 1.11
C VAL A 26 -0.65 2.41 0.54
N GLY A 27 -1.61 1.63 0.02
CA GLY A 27 -1.31 0.33 -0.58
C GLY A 27 -0.39 0.43 -1.80
N ALA A 28 -0.57 1.45 -2.63
CA ALA A 28 0.29 1.70 -3.78
C ALA A 28 1.73 2.08 -3.40
N ALA A 29 1.94 2.69 -2.22
CA ALA A 29 3.26 3.04 -1.70
C ALA A 29 4.00 1.84 -1.06
N CYS A 30 3.34 0.67 -0.92
CA CYS A 30 3.91 -0.52 -0.26
C CYS A 30 4.57 -1.48 -1.26
N ASP A 31 5.54 -0.99 -2.04
CA ASP A 31 6.20 -1.71 -3.12
C ASP A 31 7.45 -2.52 -2.68
N PHE A 32 7.36 -3.15 -1.49
CA PHE A 32 8.49 -3.80 -0.83
C PHE A 32 8.81 -5.22 -1.32
N LEU A 33 7.87 -5.90 -1.97
CA LEU A 33 8.02 -7.33 -2.30
C LEU A 33 9.01 -7.59 -3.43
N THR A 34 9.27 -6.59 -4.28
CA THR A 34 10.16 -6.77 -5.45
C THR A 34 11.08 -5.56 -5.60
N PRO A 35 12.32 -5.77 -6.07
CA PRO A 35 13.24 -4.67 -6.31
C PRO A 35 12.75 -3.70 -7.39
N ILE A 36 11.95 -4.18 -8.34
CA ILE A 36 11.44 -3.41 -9.49
C ILE A 36 10.23 -2.53 -9.09
N GLY A 37 9.67 -2.74 -7.90
CA GLY A 37 8.53 -1.98 -7.39
C GLY A 37 8.82 -0.47 -7.29
N HIS A 38 10.01 -0.12 -6.81
CA HIS A 38 10.52 1.25 -6.76
C HIS A 38 11.91 1.35 -7.37
N GLN A 39 12.21 2.47 -8.04
CA GLN A 39 13.53 2.72 -8.63
C GLN A 39 14.65 2.67 -7.57
N CYS A 40 14.41 3.26 -6.38
CA CYS A 40 15.37 3.24 -5.28
C CYS A 40 15.73 1.81 -4.83
N ASN A 41 14.75 0.90 -4.79
CA ASN A 41 14.98 -0.50 -4.39
C ASN A 41 15.90 -1.20 -5.41
N THR A 42 15.67 -0.99 -6.70
CA THR A 42 16.55 -1.52 -7.74
C THR A 42 17.98 -0.95 -7.64
N LEU A 43 18.12 0.35 -7.39
CA LEU A 43 19.42 1.02 -7.30
C LEU A 43 20.29 0.49 -6.16
N VAL A 44 19.70 0.19 -4.99
CA VAL A 44 20.45 -0.30 -3.82
C VAL A 44 20.72 -1.80 -3.88
N MET A 45 20.02 -2.55 -4.75
CA MET A 45 20.14 -4.00 -4.84
C MET A 45 21.57 -4.46 -5.15
N GLY A 46 22.22 -3.85 -6.14
CA GLY A 46 23.59 -4.19 -6.54
C GLY A 46 24.63 -3.84 -5.48
N PRO A 47 24.80 -2.55 -5.10
CA PRO A 47 25.76 -2.13 -4.09
C PRO A 47 25.51 -2.72 -2.70
N GLY A 48 24.25 -3.01 -2.35
CA GLY A 48 23.86 -3.60 -1.07
C GLY A 48 24.01 -5.13 -1.02
N GLY A 49 24.39 -5.79 -2.11
CA GLY A 49 24.53 -7.24 -2.17
C GLY A 49 23.21 -8.01 -2.02
N TYR A 50 22.07 -7.34 -2.21
CA TYR A 50 20.75 -7.96 -2.09
C TYR A 50 20.40 -8.80 -3.32
N ARG A 51 19.77 -9.94 -3.09
CA ARG A 51 19.21 -10.81 -4.13
C ARG A 51 17.71 -10.55 -4.27
N PHE A 52 17.15 -10.92 -5.42
CA PHE A 52 15.72 -10.76 -5.68
C PHE A 52 14.87 -11.49 -4.63
N SER A 53 15.36 -12.62 -4.11
CA SER A 53 14.74 -13.42 -3.04
C SER A 53 14.71 -12.74 -1.67
N ASP A 54 15.56 -11.74 -1.43
CA ASP A 54 15.66 -11.08 -0.13
C ASP A 54 14.53 -10.06 0.06
N TYR A 55 14.07 -9.46 -1.03
CA TYR A 55 12.96 -8.50 -1.05
C TYR A 55 11.65 -9.05 -0.49
N PRO A 56 11.10 -10.17 -0.97
CA PRO A 56 9.86 -10.70 -0.39
C PRO A 56 10.07 -11.21 1.05
N ARG A 57 11.29 -11.64 1.42
CA ARG A 57 11.56 -12.12 2.78
C ARG A 57 11.46 -11.01 3.84
N LEU A 58 11.88 -9.79 3.50
CA LEU A 58 11.79 -8.60 4.35
C LEU A 58 10.52 -7.79 4.08
N GLY A 59 10.11 -7.73 2.82
CA GLY A 59 8.96 -6.96 2.34
C GLY A 59 7.62 -7.59 2.71
N ALA A 60 7.46 -8.91 2.64
CA ALA A 60 6.20 -9.56 3.00
C ALA A 60 5.75 -9.29 4.45
N PRO A 61 6.61 -9.42 5.49
CA PRO A 61 6.18 -9.09 6.86
C PRO A 61 5.86 -7.60 7.01
N LEU A 62 6.58 -6.71 6.31
CA LEU A 62 6.30 -5.27 6.34
C LEU A 62 4.98 -4.92 5.63
N SER A 63 4.72 -5.49 4.47
CA SER A 63 3.45 -5.34 3.75
C SER A 63 2.28 -5.89 4.55
N LEU A 64 2.47 -7.02 5.27
CA LEU A 64 1.45 -7.55 6.17
C LEU A 64 1.17 -6.60 7.32
N LEU A 65 2.21 -5.98 7.89
CA LEU A 65 2.05 -4.97 8.93
C LEU A 65 1.22 -3.79 8.43
N VAL A 66 1.52 -3.26 7.22
CA VAL A 66 0.73 -2.17 6.64
C VAL A 66 -0.69 -2.62 6.32
N LEU A 67 -0.91 -3.85 5.86
CA LEU A 67 -2.25 -4.37 5.59
C LEU A 67 -3.10 -4.48 6.87
N MET A 68 -2.48 -4.85 8.00
CA MET A 68 -3.18 -5.00 9.27
C MET A 68 -3.37 -3.66 10.00
N ALA A 69 -2.38 -2.77 9.96
CA ALA A 69 -2.41 -1.48 10.65
C ALA A 69 -3.05 -0.36 9.81
N GLY A 70 -2.97 -0.44 8.48
CA GLY A 70 -3.43 0.59 7.55
C GLY A 70 -4.92 0.88 7.67
N PRO A 71 -5.82 -0.10 7.46
CA PRO A 71 -7.26 0.11 7.56
C PRO A 71 -7.71 0.72 8.91
N PRO A 72 -7.32 0.22 10.09
CA PRO A 72 -7.75 0.84 11.35
C PRO A 72 -7.20 2.25 11.54
N LEU A 73 -5.96 2.54 11.11
CA LEU A 73 -5.41 3.89 11.18
C LEU A 73 -6.12 4.84 10.21
N ILE A 74 -6.39 4.40 8.98
CA ILE A 74 -7.11 5.19 7.99
C ILE A 74 -8.51 5.52 8.51
N LEU A 75 -9.22 4.56 9.10
CA LEU A 75 -10.55 4.78 9.67
C LEU A 75 -10.55 5.71 10.89
N LEU A 76 -9.45 5.76 11.64
CA LEU A 76 -9.29 6.68 12.76
C LEU A 76 -9.19 8.15 12.31
N PHE A 77 -8.51 8.40 11.18
CA PHE A 77 -8.31 9.76 10.64
C PHE A 77 -9.36 10.17 9.60
N TRP A 78 -9.89 9.21 8.85
CA TRP A 78 -10.94 9.36 7.84
C TRP A 78 -12.11 8.43 8.13
N PRO A 79 -13.17 8.93 8.79
CA PRO A 79 -14.34 8.12 9.11
C PRO A 79 -15.09 7.66 7.84
N LEU A 80 -15.68 6.47 7.91
CA LEU A 80 -16.45 5.87 6.79
C LEU A 80 -17.74 6.63 6.48
N HIS A 81 -18.38 7.14 7.52
CA HIS A 81 -19.63 7.88 7.42
C HIS A 81 -19.35 9.35 7.73
N VAL A 82 -20.04 10.23 7.02
CA VAL A 82 -20.05 11.68 7.27
C VAL A 82 -20.97 11.97 8.44
#